data_AF-A0A261VZR0-F1
#
_entry.id   AF-A0A261VZR0-F1
#
_cell.length_a   1.000
_cell.length_b   1.000
_cell.length_c   1.000
_cell.angle_alpha   90.00
_cell.angle_beta   90.00
_cell.angle_gamma   90.00
#
_symmetry.space_group_name_H-M   'P 1'
#
loop_
_entity.id
_entity.type
_entity.pdbx_description
1 polymer ?
#
loop_
_entity_poly.entity_id
_entity_poly.type
_entity_poly.pdbx_seq_one_letter_code
_entity_poly.pdbx_strand_id
1 'polypeptide(L)'
;MTAHALRPALIPVFLAASLAGQPALASSPAAWQQQQDKALRLCAQASGLTQTEQVGTPMQFDDRSGQTALLVRGNATQPHMKGASVSMLCLVDRRSSQASVVEWTGSPSPADAAAPAPIVVPLAAAPAAVVVAQEPGEPASIGSYSVRLYRDLSVGDYADGLIRPRDGELRQAELKDLDGDGQPELAVTLVTAGSGNYQTLDVYKIEDGKRLRWLPQLSKQP
;
A
#
# COMPACT_ATOMS: atom_id res chain seq x y z
N MET A 1 39.21 -83.76 -45.01
CA MET A 1 38.37 -82.92 -44.13
C MET A 1 39.01 -81.55 -44.04
N THR A 2 38.49 -80.55 -44.74
CA THR A 2 38.77 -79.12 -44.53
C THR A 2 37.69 -78.33 -45.27
N ALA A 3 36.63 -77.92 -44.56
CA ALA A 3 35.58 -77.06 -45.09
C ALA A 3 35.94 -75.59 -44.81
N HIS A 4 35.98 -74.76 -45.85
CA HIS A 4 36.10 -73.30 -45.72
C HIS A 4 34.69 -72.70 -45.65
N ALA A 5 34.33 -72.16 -44.49
CA ALA A 5 33.09 -71.41 -44.31
C ALA A 5 33.32 -69.92 -44.63
N LEU A 6 32.49 -69.37 -45.53
CA LEU A 6 32.40 -67.95 -45.83
C LEU A 6 31.95 -67.16 -44.58
N ARG A 7 32.66 -66.08 -44.26
CA ARG A 7 32.25 -65.08 -43.25
C ARG A 7 31.32 -64.04 -43.89
N PRO A 8 30.13 -63.77 -43.35
CA PRO A 8 29.29 -62.66 -43.81
C PRO A 8 29.85 -61.33 -43.27
N ALA A 9 30.00 -60.35 -44.16
CA ALA A 9 30.35 -58.98 -43.79
C ALA A 9 29.11 -58.28 -43.21
N LEU A 10 29.19 -57.89 -41.94
CA LEU A 10 28.20 -57.05 -41.26
C LEU A 10 28.45 -55.59 -41.64
N ILE A 11 27.49 -54.98 -42.34
CA ILE A 11 27.47 -53.54 -42.64
C ILE A 11 26.87 -52.82 -41.41
N PRO A 12 27.56 -51.86 -40.77
CA PRO A 12 27.01 -51.11 -39.66
C PRO A 12 26.05 -50.04 -40.18
N VAL A 13 24.76 -50.16 -39.83
CA VAL A 13 23.77 -49.09 -40.01
C VAL A 13 24.02 -48.03 -38.92
N PHE A 14 24.60 -46.89 -39.30
CA PHE A 14 24.70 -45.73 -38.42
C PHE A 14 23.34 -45.05 -38.31
N LEU A 15 22.68 -45.20 -37.15
CA LEU A 15 21.52 -44.40 -36.77
C LEU A 15 22.00 -42.96 -36.49
N ALA A 16 21.72 -42.02 -37.40
CA ALA A 16 21.95 -40.60 -37.15
C ALA A 16 20.91 -40.09 -36.14
N ALA A 17 21.30 -39.96 -34.88
CA ALA A 17 20.49 -39.30 -33.86
C ALA A 17 20.48 -37.78 -34.13
N SER A 18 19.44 -37.29 -34.80
CA SER A 18 19.17 -35.86 -34.93
C SER A 18 18.91 -35.26 -33.56
N LEU A 19 19.89 -34.50 -33.04
CA LEU A 19 19.76 -33.64 -31.87
C LEU A 19 18.75 -32.51 -32.18
N ALA A 20 17.46 -32.82 -32.08
CA ALA A 20 16.43 -31.79 -32.06
C ALA A 20 16.65 -30.93 -30.80
N GLY A 21 16.78 -29.61 -31.00
CA GLY A 21 17.01 -28.66 -29.91
C GLY A 21 15.94 -28.80 -28.83
N GLN A 22 16.38 -29.03 -27.59
CA GLN A 22 15.47 -29.08 -26.46
C GLN A 22 14.81 -27.71 -26.31
N PRO A 23 13.47 -27.61 -26.20
CA PRO A 23 12.83 -26.34 -25.95
C PRO A 23 13.34 -25.81 -24.61
N ALA A 24 13.84 -24.57 -24.62
CA ALA A 24 14.11 -23.84 -23.38
C ALA A 24 12.76 -23.59 -22.70
N LEU A 25 12.37 -24.50 -21.80
CA LEU A 25 11.17 -24.33 -21.01
C LEU A 25 11.44 -23.24 -19.97
N ALA A 26 10.89 -22.05 -20.20
CA ALA A 26 10.74 -21.07 -19.15
C ALA A 26 9.94 -21.68 -18.00
N SER A 27 10.27 -21.33 -16.76
CA SER A 27 9.52 -21.78 -15.58
C SER A 27 8.02 -21.54 -15.77
N SER A 28 7.22 -22.58 -15.54
CA SER A 28 5.77 -22.50 -15.71
C SER A 28 5.13 -21.59 -14.64
N PRO A 29 3.96 -21.00 -14.91
CA PRO A 29 3.23 -20.23 -13.88
C PRO A 29 3.00 -21.03 -12.59
N ALA A 30 2.75 -22.33 -12.70
CA ALA A 30 2.59 -23.21 -11.55
C ALA A 30 3.89 -23.35 -10.73
N ALA A 31 5.06 -23.43 -11.38
CA ALA A 31 6.34 -23.45 -10.69
C ALA A 31 6.62 -22.14 -9.94
N TRP A 32 6.27 -21.01 -10.55
CA TRP A 32 6.36 -19.70 -9.90
C TRP A 32 5.43 -19.58 -8.68
N GLN A 33 4.19 -20.07 -8.79
CA GLN A 33 3.24 -20.06 -7.68
C GLN A 33 3.74 -20.93 -6.52
N GLN A 34 4.19 -22.15 -6.81
CA GLN A 34 4.72 -23.06 -5.79
C GLN A 34 5.91 -22.45 -5.02
N GLN A 35 6.75 -21.68 -5.70
CA GLN A 35 7.86 -20.97 -5.10
C GLN A 35 7.40 -19.82 -4.18
N GLN A 36 6.38 -19.07 -4.59
CA GLN A 36 5.78 -18.02 -3.76
C GLN A 36 5.10 -18.61 -2.53
N ASP A 37 4.33 -19.69 -2.68
CA ASP A 37 3.67 -20.40 -1.57
C ASP A 37 4.70 -20.94 -0.56
N LYS A 38 5.84 -21.44 -1.05
CA LYS A 38 6.96 -21.86 -0.20
C LYS A 38 7.52 -20.68 0.59
N ALA A 39 7.74 -19.52 -0.04
CA ALA A 39 8.25 -18.33 0.64
C ALA A 39 7.27 -17.83 1.70
N LEU A 40 5.97 -17.77 1.39
CA LEU A 40 4.91 -17.39 2.33
C LEU A 40 4.90 -18.29 3.56
N ARG A 41 4.98 -19.61 3.36
CA ARG A 41 5.01 -20.59 4.46
C ARG A 41 6.23 -20.42 5.37
N LEU A 42 7.42 -20.23 4.80
CA LEU A 42 8.66 -20.03 5.55
C LEU A 42 8.62 -18.72 6.36
N CYS A 43 8.11 -17.66 5.74
CA CYS A 43 7.91 -16.37 6.41
C CYS A 43 6.88 -16.49 7.55
N ALA A 44 5.73 -17.13 7.31
CA ALA A 44 4.72 -17.35 8.35
C ALA A 44 5.29 -18.12 9.54
N GLN A 45 6.04 -19.20 9.30
CA GLN A 45 6.71 -19.98 10.34
C GLN A 45 7.70 -19.14 11.15
N ALA A 46 8.56 -18.37 10.47
CA ALA A 46 9.58 -17.56 11.14
C ALA A 46 8.99 -16.35 11.89
N SER A 47 7.86 -15.81 11.42
CA SER A 47 7.18 -14.66 12.04
C SER A 47 6.53 -14.97 13.39
N GLY A 48 6.16 -16.24 13.63
CA GLY A 48 5.39 -16.65 14.82
C GLY A 48 3.97 -16.07 14.89
N LEU A 49 3.48 -15.48 13.79
CA LEU A 49 2.12 -14.95 13.68
C LEU A 49 1.10 -16.06 13.39
N THR A 50 -0.15 -15.80 13.74
CA THR A 50 -1.29 -16.63 13.35
C THR A 50 -2.15 -15.91 12.31
N GLN A 51 -2.92 -16.66 11.51
CA GLN A 51 -3.74 -16.11 10.43
C GLN A 51 -2.92 -15.25 9.45
N THR A 52 -1.73 -15.72 9.11
CA THR A 52 -0.77 -14.97 8.29
C THR A 52 -1.21 -14.91 6.84
N GLU A 53 -1.29 -13.71 6.29
CA GLU A 53 -1.58 -13.41 4.90
C GLU A 53 -0.43 -12.64 4.23
N GLN A 54 -0.30 -12.79 2.91
CA GLN A 54 0.66 -12.05 2.11
C GLN A 54 0.16 -10.61 1.87
N VAL A 55 1.04 -9.63 2.03
CA VAL A 55 0.77 -8.23 1.71
C VAL A 55 1.55 -7.85 0.45
N GLY A 56 0.81 -7.50 -0.62
CA GLY A 56 1.41 -7.13 -1.90
C GLY A 56 2.07 -8.30 -2.64
N THR A 57 2.95 -8.01 -3.60
CA THR A 57 3.63 -9.01 -4.43
C THR A 57 5.04 -9.32 -3.88
N PRO A 58 5.47 -10.60 -3.81
CA PRO A 58 6.82 -10.94 -3.37
C PRO A 58 7.86 -10.43 -4.37
N MET A 59 8.93 -9.84 -3.86
CA MET A 59 10.06 -9.34 -4.65
C MET A 59 11.14 -10.42 -4.72
N GLN A 60 11.26 -11.06 -5.88
CA GLN A 60 12.30 -12.06 -6.13
C GLN A 60 13.57 -11.37 -6.61
N PHE A 61 14.64 -11.50 -5.85
CA PHE A 61 15.96 -11.06 -6.26
C PHE A 61 16.61 -12.10 -7.17
N ASP A 62 17.58 -11.66 -7.96
CA ASP A 62 18.33 -12.52 -8.87
C ASP A 62 18.97 -13.73 -8.14
N ASP A 63 19.37 -14.73 -8.93
CA ASP A 63 19.92 -15.96 -8.38
C ASP A 63 21.28 -15.80 -7.71
N ARG A 64 21.96 -14.65 -7.82
CA ARG A 64 23.22 -14.40 -7.09
C ARG A 64 22.94 -14.25 -5.60
N SER A 65 21.94 -13.44 -5.28
CA SER A 65 21.44 -13.30 -3.90
C SER A 65 20.63 -14.53 -3.47
N GLY A 66 19.87 -15.14 -4.39
CA GLY A 66 19.02 -16.28 -4.08
C GLY A 66 17.87 -15.95 -3.12
N GLN A 67 17.49 -14.68 -2.98
CA GLN A 67 16.55 -14.22 -1.96
C GLN A 67 15.19 -13.80 -2.52
N THR A 68 14.14 -14.03 -1.75
CA THR A 68 12.80 -13.49 -1.99
C THR A 68 12.40 -12.64 -0.78
N ALA A 69 12.14 -11.35 -1.00
CA ALA A 69 11.55 -10.50 0.01
C ALA A 69 10.02 -10.52 -0.10
N LEU A 70 9.33 -10.60 1.03
CA LEU A 70 7.88 -10.53 1.08
C LEU A 70 7.42 -9.91 2.39
N LEU A 71 6.27 -9.26 2.34
CA LEU A 71 5.60 -8.69 3.50
C LEU A 71 4.44 -9.61 3.87
N VAL A 72 4.29 -9.90 5.15
CA VAL A 72 3.12 -10.62 5.68
C VAL A 72 2.46 -9.84 6.78
N ARG A 73 1.17 -10.10 7.00
CA ARG A 73 0.39 -9.59 8.12
C ARG A 73 -0.28 -10.74 8.83
N GLY A 74 -0.38 -10.67 10.15
CA GLY A 74 -1.08 -11.67 10.95
C GLY A 74 -1.20 -11.23 12.40
N ASN A 75 -1.79 -12.09 13.22
CA ASN A 75 -2.08 -11.80 14.62
C ASN A 75 -0.93 -12.23 15.52
N ALA A 76 -0.48 -11.32 16.38
CA ALA A 76 0.57 -11.57 17.35
C ALA A 76 0.13 -12.63 18.36
N THR A 77 1.00 -13.62 18.59
CA THR A 77 0.78 -14.72 19.55
C THR A 77 1.20 -14.35 20.98
N GLN A 78 1.96 -13.27 21.14
CA GLN A 78 2.46 -12.84 22.44
C GLN A 78 1.30 -12.33 23.32
N PRO A 79 1.13 -12.84 24.56
CA PRO A 79 -0.04 -12.54 25.40
C PRO A 79 -0.27 -11.04 25.65
N HIS A 80 0.80 -10.26 25.78
CA HIS A 80 0.72 -8.82 26.04
C HIS A 80 0.24 -8.02 24.83
N MET A 81 0.34 -8.58 23.61
CA MET A 81 -0.10 -7.94 22.37
C MET A 81 -1.60 -8.14 22.08
N LYS A 82 -2.32 -8.93 22.90
CA LYS A 82 -3.77 -9.14 22.79
C LYS A 82 -4.27 -9.50 21.38
N GLY A 83 -3.48 -10.24 20.61
CA GLY A 83 -3.82 -10.61 19.23
C GLY A 83 -3.74 -9.46 18.22
N ALA A 84 -3.02 -8.38 18.53
CA ALA A 84 -2.83 -7.27 17.61
C ALA A 84 -2.34 -7.74 16.24
N SER A 85 -2.88 -7.12 15.18
CA SER A 85 -2.41 -7.32 13.82
C SER A 85 -1.05 -6.64 13.64
N VAL A 86 -0.04 -7.42 13.28
CA VAL A 86 1.35 -6.96 13.07
C VAL A 86 1.80 -7.34 11.66
N SER A 87 2.63 -6.51 11.04
CA SER A 87 3.22 -6.79 9.73
C SER A 87 4.71 -7.12 9.87
N MET A 88 5.20 -8.10 9.11
CA MET A 88 6.59 -8.56 9.15
C MET A 88 7.19 -8.54 7.75
N LEU A 89 8.36 -7.90 7.61
CA LEU A 89 9.19 -8.02 6.42
C LEU A 89 10.06 -9.27 6.55
N CYS A 90 9.93 -10.16 5.58
CA CYS A 90 10.68 -11.41 5.52
C CYS A 90 11.69 -11.39 4.37
N LEU A 91 12.90 -11.88 4.64
CA LEU A 91 13.88 -12.27 3.63
C LEU A 91 14.02 -13.79 3.64
N VAL A 92 13.57 -14.44 2.57
CA VAL A 92 13.64 -15.90 2.40
C VAL A 92 14.79 -16.25 1.47
N ASP A 93 15.75 -17.02 1.96
CA ASP A 93 16.81 -17.61 1.15
C ASP A 93 16.26 -18.88 0.46
N ARG A 94 16.19 -18.85 -0.87
CA ARG A 94 15.65 -19.94 -1.70
C ARG A 94 16.52 -21.20 -1.67
N ARG A 95 17.83 -21.05 -1.41
CA ARG A 95 18.81 -22.14 -1.37
C ARG A 95 18.76 -22.86 -0.03
N SER A 96 18.82 -22.11 1.07
CA SER A 96 18.83 -22.68 2.42
C SER A 96 17.44 -22.95 2.98
N SER A 97 16.38 -22.42 2.34
CA SER A 97 15.00 -22.46 2.85
C SER A 97 14.86 -21.86 4.25
N GLN A 98 15.69 -20.86 4.58
CA GLN A 98 15.60 -20.10 5.82
C GLN A 98 14.90 -18.76 5.57
N ALA A 99 14.22 -18.24 6.59
CA ALA A 99 13.59 -16.94 6.58
C ALA A 99 14.09 -16.10 7.76
N SER A 100 14.57 -14.90 7.47
CA SER A 100 14.84 -13.87 8.47
C SER A 100 13.68 -12.89 8.48
N VAL A 101 13.22 -12.51 9.68
CA VAL A 101 12.04 -11.66 9.86
C VAL A 101 12.37 -10.44 10.70
N VAL A 102 11.80 -9.30 10.32
CA VAL A 102 11.82 -8.07 11.11
C VAL A 102 10.42 -7.47 11.12
N GLU A 103 10.05 -6.83 12.21
CA GLU A 103 8.79 -6.08 12.26
C GLU A 103 8.82 -4.94 11.24
N TRP A 104 7.73 -4.81 10.49
CA TRP A 104 7.55 -3.76 9.50
C TRP A 104 6.53 -2.75 10.03
N THR A 105 7.02 -1.59 10.45
CA THR A 105 6.20 -0.47 10.94
C THR A 105 5.73 0.47 9.82
N GLY A 106 6.00 0.10 8.55
CA GLY A 106 5.80 0.96 7.38
C GLY A 106 7.12 1.46 6.82
N SER A 107 7.11 1.84 5.53
CA SER A 107 8.09 2.79 5.01
C SER A 107 7.37 4.13 5.03
N PRO A 108 7.81 5.12 5.82
CA PRO A 108 7.31 6.46 5.62
C PRO A 108 7.71 6.83 4.19
N SER A 109 6.73 7.04 3.31
CA SER A 109 7.06 7.70 2.05
C SER A 109 7.66 9.06 2.42
N PRO A 110 8.67 9.58 1.69
CA PRO A 110 9.07 10.98 1.84
C PRO A 110 7.88 11.95 1.72
N ALA A 111 6.83 11.52 1.00
CA ALA A 111 5.52 12.15 0.93
C ALA A 111 4.80 12.16 2.31
N ASP A 112 4.74 11.02 3.00
CA ASP A 112 4.09 10.87 4.31
C ASP A 112 4.85 11.57 5.44
N ALA A 113 6.16 11.79 5.27
CA ALA A 113 7.00 12.51 6.24
C ALA A 113 6.91 14.04 6.12
N ALA A 114 6.41 14.55 4.99
CA ALA A 114 6.41 15.99 4.68
C ALA A 114 5.04 16.67 4.88
N ALA A 115 3.93 15.96 4.67
CA ALA A 115 2.60 16.53 4.89
C ALA A 115 2.18 16.44 6.37
N PRO A 116 1.66 17.53 6.98
CA PRO A 116 1.00 17.45 8.26
C PRO A 116 -0.10 16.39 8.25
N ALA A 117 -0.27 15.70 9.39
CA ALA A 117 -1.32 14.70 9.53
C ALA A 117 -2.69 15.30 9.16
N PRO A 118 -3.56 14.54 8.46
CA PRO A 118 -4.88 15.03 8.12
C PRO A 118 -5.72 15.26 9.38
N ILE A 119 -6.56 16.29 9.36
CA ILE A 119 -7.57 16.54 10.38
C ILE A 119 -8.83 15.76 10.00
N VAL A 120 -9.25 14.83 10.85
CA VAL A 120 -10.48 14.06 10.68
C VAL A 120 -11.57 14.68 11.55
N VAL A 121 -12.67 15.10 10.91
CA VAL A 121 -13.84 15.71 11.54
C VAL A 121 -15.00 14.72 11.47
N PRO A 122 -15.37 14.06 12.58
CA PRO A 122 -16.52 13.16 12.62
C PRO A 122 -17.83 13.92 12.35
N LEU A 123 -18.73 13.33 11.56
CA LEU A 123 -20.08 13.86 11.37
C LEU A 123 -21.05 13.19 12.34
N ALA A 124 -22.20 13.84 12.58
CA ALA A 124 -23.21 13.33 13.53
C ALA A 124 -23.74 11.93 13.15
N ALA A 125 -23.81 11.63 11.86
CA ALA A 125 -24.12 10.29 11.36
C ALA A 125 -22.86 9.43 11.35
N ALA A 126 -22.47 8.84 12.48
CA ALA A 126 -21.41 7.84 12.48
C ALA A 126 -21.78 6.68 11.53
N PRO A 127 -20.84 6.14 10.73
CA PRO A 127 -19.39 6.36 10.71
C PRO A 127 -18.89 7.45 9.71
N ALA A 128 -19.74 8.38 9.30
CA ALA A 128 -19.38 9.43 8.35
C ALA A 128 -18.37 10.44 8.93
N ALA A 129 -17.45 10.90 8.09
CA ALA A 129 -16.42 11.84 8.47
C ALA A 129 -15.97 12.70 7.28
N VAL A 130 -15.43 13.88 7.59
CA VAL A 130 -14.66 14.69 6.64
C VAL A 130 -13.18 14.60 6.99
N VAL A 131 -12.34 14.39 5.99
CA VAL A 131 -10.89 14.39 6.10
C VAL A 131 -10.35 15.62 5.40
N VAL A 132 -9.63 16.47 6.14
CA VAL A 132 -8.96 17.67 5.62
C VAL A 132 -7.46 17.46 5.67
N ALA A 133 -6.79 17.54 4.53
CA ALA A 133 -5.37 17.18 4.42
C ALA A 133 -4.59 18.17 3.55
N GLN A 134 -3.35 18.46 3.93
CA GLN A 134 -2.40 19.06 3.00
C GLN A 134 -1.82 17.97 2.11
N GLU A 135 -1.51 18.31 0.86
CA GLU A 135 -1.02 17.31 -0.09
C GLU A 135 0.49 17.09 0.07
N PRO A 136 0.95 15.83 0.03
CA PRO A 136 2.36 15.50 0.11
C PRO A 136 3.21 16.10 -1.01
N GLY A 137 4.47 16.40 -0.69
CA GLY A 137 5.45 16.90 -1.67
C GLY A 137 5.33 18.39 -1.99
N GLU A 138 4.50 19.13 -1.27
CA GLU A 138 4.37 20.58 -1.40
C GLU A 138 5.20 21.33 -0.34
N PRO A 139 5.62 22.59 -0.60
CA PRO A 139 6.22 23.44 0.42
C PRO A 139 5.28 23.68 1.62
N ALA A 140 5.84 23.80 2.83
CA ALA A 140 5.05 24.09 4.03
C ALA A 140 4.28 25.42 3.93
N SER A 141 4.85 26.43 3.27
CA SER A 141 4.28 27.77 3.20
C SER A 141 3.21 27.99 2.13
N ILE A 142 3.05 27.10 1.15
CA ILE A 142 2.11 27.30 0.03
C ILE A 142 1.84 25.99 -0.69
N GLY A 143 0.66 25.86 -1.28
CA GLY A 143 0.32 24.72 -2.12
C GLY A 143 -1.19 24.52 -2.21
N SER A 144 -1.62 23.30 -1.92
CA SER A 144 -3.02 22.89 -1.89
C SER A 144 -3.36 22.10 -0.64
N TYR A 145 -4.67 21.98 -0.41
CA TYR A 145 -5.23 21.06 0.57
C TYR A 145 -6.52 20.45 0.00
N SER A 146 -6.84 19.24 0.43
CA SER A 146 -8.07 18.55 0.09
C SER A 146 -9.05 18.52 1.27
N VAL A 147 -10.34 18.57 0.93
CA VAL A 147 -11.47 18.28 1.83
C VAL A 147 -12.21 17.10 1.22
N ARG A 148 -12.28 15.98 1.95
CA ARG A 148 -12.81 14.70 1.46
C ARG A 148 -13.89 14.18 2.38
N LEU A 149 -15.08 13.93 1.84
CA LEU A 149 -16.24 13.43 2.55
C LEU A 149 -16.37 11.92 2.38
N TYR A 150 -16.54 11.22 3.50
CA TYR A 150 -16.81 9.79 3.56
C TYR A 150 -18.14 9.56 4.27
N ARG A 151 -18.96 8.66 3.71
CA ARG A 151 -20.15 8.12 4.41
C ARG A 151 -19.75 7.11 5.48
N ASP A 152 -18.63 6.41 5.26
CA ASP A 152 -17.97 5.56 6.24
C ASP A 152 -16.46 5.55 6.00
N LEU A 153 -15.71 6.23 6.86
CA LEU A 153 -14.25 6.30 6.73
C LEU A 153 -13.58 4.95 7.04
N SER A 154 -14.17 4.12 7.90
CA SER A 154 -13.56 2.87 8.37
C SER A 154 -13.49 1.81 7.27
N VAL A 155 -14.44 1.83 6.34
CA VAL A 155 -14.50 0.93 5.18
C VAL A 155 -14.17 1.64 3.86
N GLY A 156 -13.89 2.95 3.90
CA GLY A 156 -13.54 3.74 2.73
C GLY A 156 -14.71 4.05 1.79
N ASP A 157 -15.95 4.14 2.29
CA ASP A 157 -17.11 4.59 1.50
C ASP A 157 -17.01 6.11 1.24
N TYR A 158 -16.27 6.45 0.20
CA TYR A 158 -16.05 7.82 -0.26
C TYR A 158 -17.30 8.40 -0.93
N ALA A 159 -17.63 9.66 -0.61
CA ALA A 159 -18.79 10.36 -1.15
C ALA A 159 -18.40 11.47 -2.14
N ASP A 160 -17.54 12.40 -1.72
CA ASP A 160 -17.18 13.58 -2.50
C ASP A 160 -15.87 14.21 -2.01
N GLY A 161 -15.28 15.13 -2.79
CA GLY A 161 -14.02 15.77 -2.45
C GLY A 161 -13.73 17.02 -3.27
N LEU A 162 -13.06 17.98 -2.62
CA LEU A 162 -12.63 19.25 -3.21
C LEU A 162 -11.14 19.48 -2.91
N ILE A 163 -10.43 20.09 -3.85
CA ILE A 163 -9.05 20.57 -3.67
C ILE A 163 -9.06 22.09 -3.76
N ARG A 164 -8.35 22.76 -2.85
CA ARG A 164 -8.29 24.22 -2.76
C ARG A 164 -6.85 24.70 -2.57
N PRO A 165 -6.51 25.89 -3.07
CA PRO A 165 -5.21 26.49 -2.80
C PRO A 165 -5.09 26.82 -1.31
N ARG A 166 -3.88 26.72 -0.76
CA ARG A 166 -3.54 27.24 0.58
C ARG A 166 -2.38 28.22 0.49
N ASP A 167 -2.49 29.28 1.26
CA ASP A 167 -1.37 30.14 1.66
C ASP A 167 -1.08 29.87 3.13
N GLY A 168 0.06 29.24 3.41
CA GLY A 168 0.44 28.75 4.72
C GLY A 168 -0.06 27.34 5.05
N GLU A 169 -0.23 27.09 6.35
CA GLU A 169 -0.45 25.77 6.93
C GLU A 169 -1.87 25.60 7.45
N LEU A 170 -2.45 24.42 7.18
CA LEU A 170 -3.65 23.93 7.86
C LEU A 170 -3.45 23.89 9.37
N ARG A 171 -4.34 24.57 10.10
CA ARG A 171 -4.32 24.64 11.57
C ARG A 171 -5.51 23.95 12.21
N GLN A 172 -6.69 24.08 11.63
CA GLN A 172 -7.92 23.58 12.24
C GLN A 172 -8.95 23.24 11.17
N ALA A 173 -9.77 22.24 11.46
CA ALA A 173 -11.02 21.99 10.77
C ALA A 173 -12.08 21.61 11.82
N GLU A 174 -13.23 22.27 11.79
CA GLU A 174 -14.31 22.03 12.75
C GLU A 174 -15.69 22.23 12.14
N LEU A 175 -16.70 21.61 12.74
CA LEU A 175 -18.10 21.83 12.38
C LEU A 175 -18.67 22.97 13.21
N LYS A 176 -19.25 23.96 12.54
CA LYS A 176 -19.88 25.11 13.18
C LYS A 176 -21.02 25.63 12.31
N ASP A 177 -22.17 25.87 12.92
CA ASP A 177 -23.27 26.59 12.27
C ASP A 177 -22.85 28.05 12.08
N LEU A 178 -22.52 28.42 10.83
CA LEU A 178 -21.97 29.73 10.48
C LEU A 178 -23.01 30.60 9.78
N ASP A 179 -24.02 30.02 9.14
CA ASP A 179 -25.11 30.75 8.48
C ASP A 179 -26.40 30.85 9.33
N GLY A 180 -26.46 30.15 10.47
CA GLY A 180 -27.58 30.19 11.42
C GLY A 180 -28.77 29.33 11.00
N ASP A 181 -28.59 28.40 10.05
CA ASP A 181 -29.66 27.52 9.56
C ASP A 181 -29.88 26.26 10.41
N GLY A 182 -29.08 26.07 11.46
CA GLY A 182 -29.14 24.92 12.37
C GLY A 182 -28.41 23.67 11.86
N GLN A 183 -27.80 23.71 10.67
CA GLN A 183 -26.90 22.70 10.15
C GLN A 183 -25.46 23.21 10.24
N PRO A 184 -24.50 22.39 10.66
CA PRO A 184 -23.13 22.85 10.74
C PRO A 184 -22.46 22.91 9.36
N GLU A 185 -21.74 23.99 9.10
CA GLU A 185 -20.74 24.07 8.05
C GLU A 185 -19.39 23.54 8.55
N LEU A 186 -18.57 23.04 7.63
CA LEU A 186 -17.16 22.79 7.90
C LEU A 186 -16.38 24.09 7.74
N ALA A 187 -15.77 24.54 8.84
CA ALA A 187 -14.84 25.65 8.90
C ALA A 187 -13.40 25.12 8.86
N VAL A 188 -12.62 25.53 7.84
CA VAL A 188 -11.20 25.18 7.70
C VAL A 188 -10.35 26.42 7.87
N THR A 189 -9.45 26.40 8.86
CA THR A 189 -8.56 27.52 9.17
C THR A 189 -7.14 27.23 8.71
N LEU A 190 -6.60 28.14 7.90
CA LEU A 190 -5.20 28.17 7.48
C LEU A 190 -4.50 29.36 8.14
N VAL A 191 -3.20 29.23 8.41
CA VAL A 191 -2.36 30.33 8.92
C VAL A 191 -1.13 30.51 8.05
N THR A 192 -0.86 31.74 7.63
CA THR A 192 0.33 32.08 6.84
C THR A 192 1.62 31.69 7.56
N ALA A 193 2.63 31.19 6.83
CA ALA A 193 3.93 30.83 7.41
C ALA A 193 4.81 32.04 7.81
N GLY A 194 4.42 33.27 7.44
CA GLY A 194 5.14 34.49 7.77
C GLY A 194 4.86 35.03 9.19
N SER A 195 5.62 36.05 9.61
CA SER A 195 5.50 36.64 10.96
C SER A 195 4.15 37.30 11.27
N GLY A 196 3.32 37.55 10.24
CA GLY A 196 2.00 38.16 10.39
C GLY A 196 0.92 37.23 10.96
N ASN A 197 1.11 35.90 10.89
CA ASN A 197 0.13 34.89 11.34
C ASN A 197 -1.31 35.18 10.85
N TYR A 198 -1.46 35.66 9.61
CA TYR A 198 -2.77 35.95 9.05
C TYR A 198 -3.57 34.67 8.89
N GLN A 199 -4.86 34.76 9.16
CA GLN A 199 -5.78 33.62 9.11
C GLN A 199 -6.66 33.69 7.88
N THR A 200 -6.70 32.58 7.16
CA THR A 200 -7.72 32.32 6.13
C THR A 200 -8.73 31.35 6.72
N LEU A 201 -10.02 31.63 6.49
CA LEU A 201 -11.12 30.75 6.82
C LEU A 201 -11.81 30.34 5.52
N ASP A 202 -11.75 29.06 5.16
CA ASP A 202 -12.54 28.50 4.09
C ASP A 202 -13.72 27.72 4.67
N VAL A 203 -14.92 27.94 4.14
CA VAL A 203 -16.16 27.36 4.66
C VAL A 203 -16.79 26.45 3.61
N TYR A 204 -17.30 25.31 4.04
CA TYR A 204 -17.94 24.31 3.19
C TYR A 204 -19.28 23.85 3.75
N LYS A 205 -20.28 23.73 2.88
CA LYS A 205 -21.54 23.04 3.18
C LYS A 205 -21.42 21.57 2.86
N ILE A 206 -21.98 20.73 3.72
CA ILE A 206 -22.12 19.30 3.53
C ILE A 206 -23.59 19.03 3.18
N GLU A 207 -23.88 18.81 1.91
CA GLU A 207 -25.24 18.62 1.42
C GLU A 207 -25.63 17.14 1.49
N ASP A 208 -26.63 16.82 2.31
CA ASP A 208 -27.21 15.48 2.50
C ASP A 208 -26.18 14.38 2.85
N GLY A 209 -25.03 14.75 3.42
CA GLY A 209 -23.92 13.81 3.67
C GLY A 209 -23.33 13.18 2.40
N LYS A 210 -23.58 13.78 1.23
CA LYS A 210 -23.20 13.22 -0.07
C LYS A 210 -22.35 14.14 -0.92
N ARG A 211 -22.38 15.44 -0.65
CA ARG A 211 -21.70 16.44 -1.49
C ARG A 211 -21.08 17.54 -0.66
N LEU A 212 -19.90 17.98 -1.07
CA LEU A 212 -19.22 19.14 -0.53
C LEU A 212 -19.41 20.34 -1.45
N ARG A 213 -19.69 21.51 -0.86
CA ARG A 213 -19.74 22.77 -1.59
C ARG A 213 -19.02 23.86 -0.82
N TRP A 214 -17.99 24.45 -1.43
CA TRP A 214 -17.34 25.63 -0.88
C TRP A 214 -18.30 26.84 -0.89
N LEU A 215 -18.29 27.60 0.19
CA LEU A 215 -19.15 28.75 0.44
C LEU A 215 -18.29 30.04 0.44
N PRO A 216 -18.05 30.66 -0.74
CA PRO A 216 -17.24 31.88 -0.84
C PRO A 216 -17.73 33.00 0.06
N GLN A 217 -19.05 33.14 0.21
CA GLN A 217 -19.69 34.22 0.95
C GLN A 217 -19.48 34.13 2.48
N LEU A 218 -19.13 32.94 3.00
CA LEU A 218 -18.81 32.75 4.43
C LEU A 218 -17.29 32.63 4.65
N SER A 219 -16.53 32.40 3.57
CA SER A 219 -15.08 32.29 3.61
C SER A 219 -14.43 33.67 3.72
N LYS A 220 -13.27 33.73 4.37
CA LYS A 220 -12.50 34.96 4.62
C LYS A 220 -11.05 34.73 4.24
N GLN A 221 -10.50 35.68 3.49
CA GLN A 221 -9.06 35.79 3.24
C GLN A 221 -8.50 36.91 4.14
N PRO A 222 -7.19 36.91 4.41
CA PRO A 222 -6.48 37.99 5.10
C PRO A 222 -6.77 39.39 4.55
#